data_AF-A0A151IYZ3-F1
#
_entry.id   AF-A0A151IYZ3-F1
#
_cell.length_a   1.000
_cell.length_b   1.000
_cell.length_c   1.000
_cell.angle_alpha   90.00
_cell.angle_beta   90.00
_cell.angle_gamma   90.00
#
_symmetry.space_group_name_H-M   'P 1'
#
loop_
_entity.id
_entity.type
_entity.pdbx_description
1 polymer ?
#
loop_
_entity_poly.entity_id
_entity_poly.type
_entity_poly.pdbx_seq_one_letter_code
_entity_poly.pdbx_strand_id
1 'polypeptide(L)'
;MLQVKNNFNFILSQTRQIIERAFALLKGRFRRLKNLDMSKIDLIPATILACCVLHNICLSDTDDEVENYIIENEQNREDNPECAQIENDDDDDEGIGIAKRNYLATILFPRR
;
A
#
# COMPACT_ATOMS: atom_id res chain seq x y z
N MET A 1 -25.22 3.96 -12.30
CA MET A 1 -24.84 3.34 -11.00
C MET A 1 -23.69 2.35 -11.20
N LEU A 2 -23.81 1.38 -12.12
CA LEU A 2 -22.72 0.43 -12.44
C LEU A 2 -21.44 1.11 -12.97
N GLN A 3 -21.57 2.11 -13.85
CA GLN A 3 -20.40 2.85 -14.38
C GLN A 3 -19.63 3.61 -13.29
N VAL A 4 -20.32 4.19 -12.30
CA VAL A 4 -19.71 4.88 -11.16
C VAL A 4 -18.96 3.89 -10.27
N LYS A 5 -19.55 2.73 -9.97
CA LYS A 5 -18.89 1.64 -9.24
C LYS A 5 -17.63 1.16 -9.95
N ASN A 6 -17.70 0.92 -11.26
CA ASN A 6 -16.56 0.47 -12.05
C ASN A 6 -15.44 1.52 -12.07
N ASN A 7 -15.79 2.80 -12.24
CA ASN A 7 -14.81 3.89 -12.20
C ASN A 7 -14.16 4.03 -10.82
N PHE A 8 -14.95 3.95 -9.74
CA PHE A 8 -14.42 3.94 -8.37
C PHE A 8 -13.41 2.81 -8.17
N ASN A 9 -13.80 1.57 -8.52
CA ASN A 9 -12.96 0.39 -8.34
C ASN A 9 -11.69 0.48 -9.19
N PHE A 10 -11.79 1.00 -10.41
CA PHE A 10 -10.64 1.22 -11.28
C PHE A 10 -9.65 2.21 -10.65
N ILE A 11 -10.11 3.38 -10.21
CA ILE A 11 -9.25 4.38 -9.55
C ILE A 11 -8.66 3.83 -8.25
N LEU A 12 -9.45 3.12 -7.45
CA LEU A 12 -8.97 2.50 -6.22
C LEU A 12 -7.85 1.49 -6.50
N SER A 13 -8.05 0.60 -7.47
CA SER A 13 -7.05 -0.40 -7.86
C SER A 13 -5.77 0.25 -8.40
N GLN A 14 -5.90 1.27 -9.26
CA GLN A 14 -4.77 2.06 -9.77
C GLN A 14 -4.00 2.74 -8.64
N THR A 15 -4.71 3.40 -7.71
CA THR A 15 -4.10 4.08 -6.56
C THR A 15 -3.38 3.08 -5.66
N ARG A 16 -4.00 1.94 -5.39
CA ARG A 16 -3.41 0.87 -4.58
C ARG A 16 -2.12 0.33 -5.22
N GLN A 17 -2.10 0.13 -6.53
CA GLN A 17 -0.89 -0.33 -7.23
C GLN A 17 0.29 0.62 -7.05
N ILE A 18 0.06 1.94 -7.10
CA ILE A 18 1.11 2.94 -6.87
C ILE A 18 1.64 2.85 -5.43
N ILE A 19 0.74 2.74 -4.44
CA ILE A 19 1.10 2.63 -3.03
C ILE A 19 1.88 1.33 -2.74
N GLU A 20 1.42 0.21 -3.29
CA GLU A 20 2.08 -1.09 -3.13
C GLU A 20 3.48 -1.08 -3.72
N ARG A 21 3.67 -0.49 -4.91
CA ARG A 21 4.98 -0.30 -5.52
C ARG A 21 5.88 0.59 -4.67
N ALA A 22 5.39 1.72 -4.17
CA ALA A 22 6.16 2.60 -3.29
C ALA A 22 6.64 1.88 -2.02
N PHE A 23 5.78 1.09 -1.37
CA PHE A 23 6.17 0.31 -0.20
C PHE A 23 7.11 -0.85 -0.54
N ALA A 24 6.97 -1.49 -1.70
CA ALA A 24 7.90 -2.50 -2.17
C ALA A 24 9.31 -1.91 -2.33
N LEU A 25 9.42 -0.75 -2.98
CA LEU A 25 10.70 -0.05 -3.14
C LEU A 25 11.29 0.39 -1.80
N LEU A 26 10.49 0.96 -0.91
CA LEU A 26 10.92 1.37 0.41
C LEU A 26 11.48 0.18 1.22
N LYS A 27 10.77 -0.96 1.24
CA LYS A 27 11.20 -2.17 1.96
C LYS A 27 12.34 -2.92 1.27
N GLY A 28 12.46 -2.82 -0.05
CA GLY A 28 13.58 -3.36 -0.81
C GLY A 28 14.87 -2.63 -0.49
N ARG A 29 14.85 -1.29 -0.54
CA ARG A 29 15.99 -0.45 -0.17
C ARG A 29 16.33 -0.56 1.32
N PHE A 30 15.34 -0.37 2.19
CA PHE A 30 15.52 -0.42 3.64
C PHE A 30 15.05 -1.77 4.17
N ARG A 31 15.81 -2.84 3.89
CA ARG A 31 15.49 -4.22 4.31
C ARG A 31 15.18 -4.36 5.80
N ARG A 32 15.70 -3.47 6.65
CA ARG A 32 15.38 -3.43 8.09
C ARG A 32 13.88 -3.22 8.37
N LEU A 33 13.14 -2.60 7.45
CA LEU A 33 11.68 -2.46 7.54
C LEU A 33 10.91 -3.75 7.26
N LYS A 34 11.55 -4.78 6.66
CA LYS A 34 10.92 -6.11 6.52
C LYS A 34 10.75 -6.78 7.89
N ASN A 35 11.73 -6.59 8.79
CA ASN A 35 11.72 -7.11 10.16
C ASN A 35 12.33 -6.08 11.12
N LEU A 36 11.48 -5.25 11.71
CA LEU A 36 11.89 -4.14 12.59
C LEU A 36 11.88 -4.57 14.06
N ASP A 37 12.76 -5.49 14.41
CA ASP A 37 12.96 -5.93 15.80
C ASP A 37 13.73 -4.86 16.59
N MET A 38 13.00 -3.98 17.27
CA MET A 38 13.52 -2.89 18.08
C MET A 38 12.97 -2.96 19.50
N SER A 39 13.86 -2.92 20.49
CA SER A 39 13.46 -2.90 21.91
C SER A 39 12.80 -1.59 22.35
N LYS A 40 13.12 -0.48 21.67
CA LYS A 40 12.55 0.85 21.91
C LYS A 40 11.39 1.11 20.94
N ILE A 41 10.20 0.67 21.33
CA ILE A 41 8.98 0.75 20.52
C ILE A 41 8.60 2.20 20.20
N ASP A 42 8.90 3.13 21.11
CA ASP A 42 8.70 4.57 20.96
C ASP A 42 9.50 5.18 19.80
N LEU A 43 10.62 4.56 19.40
CA LEU A 43 11.46 5.03 18.29
C LEU A 43 11.10 4.39 16.95
N ILE A 44 10.22 3.39 16.92
CA ILE A 44 9.80 2.73 15.68
C ILE A 44 9.20 3.73 14.68
N PRO A 45 8.25 4.61 15.04
CA PRO A 45 7.68 5.56 14.10
C PRO A 45 8.72 6.53 13.53
N ALA A 46 9.64 7.01 14.37
CA ALA A 46 10.71 7.91 13.95
C ALA A 46 11.67 7.21 12.98
N THR A 47 11.97 5.93 13.21
CA THR A 47 12.81 5.11 12.33
C THR A 47 12.15 4.91 10.97
N ILE A 48 10.86 4.55 10.95
CA ILE A 48 10.09 4.40 9.70
C ILE A 48 10.06 5.72 8.93
N LEU A 49 9.80 6.84 9.61
CA LEU A 49 9.76 8.16 8.98
C LEU A 49 11.12 8.55 8.39
N ALA A 50 12.21 8.30 9.10
CA ALA A 50 13.56 8.54 8.60
C ALA A 50 13.85 7.73 7.33
N CYS A 51 13.45 6.45 7.28
CA CYS A 51 13.54 5.64 6.07
C CYS A 51 12.72 6.24 4.91
N CYS A 52 11.49 6.72 5.15
CA CYS A 52 10.69 7.39 4.12
C CYS A 52 11.37 8.66 3.58
N VAL A 53 11.93 9.49 4.45
CA VAL A 53 12.64 10.72 4.03
C VAL A 53 13.88 10.37 3.20
N LEU A 54 14.71 9.45 3.68
CA LEU A 54 15.90 9.02 2.95
C LEU A 54 15.55 8.35 1.62
N HIS A 55 14.47 7.56 1.57
CA HIS A 55 13.96 6.96 0.34
C HIS A 55 13.66 8.01 -0.72
N ASN A 56 12.94 9.07 -0.35
CA ASN A 56 12.57 10.14 -1.27
C ASN A 56 13.80 10.89 -1.80
N ILE A 57 14.82 11.08 -0.96
CA ILE A 57 16.10 11.66 -1.40
C ILE A 57 16.77 10.75 -2.42
N CYS A 58 16.89 9.45 -2.15
CA CYS A 58 17.47 8.49 -3.09
C CYS A 58 16.71 8.42 -4.43
N LEU A 59 15.37 8.50 -4.41
CA LEU A 59 14.57 8.54 -5.64
C LEU A 59 14.85 9.78 -6.48
N SER A 60 15.19 10.91 -5.85
CA SER A 60 15.46 12.17 -6.56
C SER A 60 16.81 12.20 -7.28
N ASP A 61 17.80 11.42 -6.80
CA ASP A 61 19.19 11.44 -7.29
C ASP A 61 19.51 10.38 -8.37
N THR A 62 18.48 9.86 -9.05
CA THR A 62 18.53 8.75 -10.02
C THR A 62 18.99 7.43 -9.40
N ASP A 63 18.07 6.48 -9.35
CA ASP A 63 18.25 5.22 -8.67
C ASP A 63 18.12 4.05 -9.65
N ASP A 64 19.24 3.37 -9.92
CA ASP A 64 19.34 2.31 -10.93
C ASP A 64 18.80 0.94 -10.44
N GLU A 65 18.50 0.79 -9.15
CA GLU A 65 18.12 -0.51 -8.55
C GLU A 65 16.61 -0.72 -8.32
N VAL A 66 15.77 0.21 -8.77
CA VAL A 66 14.30 0.18 -8.57
C VAL A 66 13.66 -1.15 -9.00
N GLU A 67 14.05 -1.66 -10.18
CA GLU A 67 13.47 -2.89 -10.74
C GLU A 67 13.80 -4.12 -9.88
N ASN A 68 15.04 -4.21 -9.39
CA ASN A 68 15.49 -5.33 -8.55
C ASN A 68 14.69 -5.41 -7.24
N TYR A 69 14.39 -4.27 -6.63
CA TYR A 69 13.60 -4.22 -5.40
C TYR A 69 12.16 -4.65 -5.62
N ILE A 70 11.55 -4.31 -6.77
CA ILE A 70 10.17 -4.72 -7.09
C ILE A 70 10.12 -6.24 -7.25
N ILE A 71 11.01 -6.81 -8.06
CA ILE A 71 11.07 -8.26 -8.31
C ILE A 71 11.29 -9.04 -7.01
N GLU A 72 12.24 -8.61 -6.16
CA GLU A 72 12.49 -9.25 -4.87
C GLU A 72 11.22 -9.26 -3.99
N ASN A 73 10.45 -8.17 -3.97
CA ASN A 73 9.23 -8.09 -3.17
C ASN A 73 8.06 -8.92 -3.75
N GLU A 74 7.95 -9.03 -5.08
CA GLU A 74 6.95 -9.88 -5.74
C GLU A 74 7.21 -11.36 -5.43
N GLN A 75 8.47 -11.81 -5.52
CA GLN A 75 8.86 -13.18 -5.14
C GLN A 75 8.56 -13.49 -3.67
N ASN A 76 8.86 -12.56 -2.76
CA ASN A 76 8.54 -12.74 -1.34
C ASN A 76 7.02 -12.77 -1.04
N ARG A 77 6.18 -12.18 -1.90
CA ARG A 77 4.71 -12.25 -1.76
C ARG A 77 4.16 -13.64 -2.12
N GLU A 78 4.79 -14.32 -3.07
CA GLU A 78 4.39 -15.67 -3.50
C GLU A 78 4.76 -16.72 -2.43
N ASP A 79 5.84 -16.50 -1.68
CA ASP A 79 6.28 -17.39 -0.61
C ASP A 79 5.60 -17.14 0.76
N ASN A 80 4.86 -16.02 0.94
CA ASN A 80 4.14 -15.70 2.17
C ASN A 80 2.65 -15.33 1.91
N PRO A 81 1.73 -16.31 1.91
CA PRO A 81 0.31 -16.09 1.59
C PRO A 81 -0.43 -15.22 2.62
N GLU A 82 0.12 -15.03 3.82
CA GLU A 82 -0.47 -14.21 4.88
C GLU A 82 -0.67 -12.73 4.48
N CYS A 83 0.17 -12.19 3.58
CA CYS A 83 0.04 -10.77 3.18
C CYS A 83 -1.12 -10.51 2.21
N ALA A 84 -1.68 -11.56 1.62
CA ALA A 84 -2.85 -11.50 0.73
C ALA A 84 -4.17 -11.64 1.50
N GLN A 85 -4.10 -12.11 2.75
CA GLN A 85 -5.26 -12.37 3.59
C GLN A 85 -5.28 -11.37 4.75
N ILE A 86 -5.77 -10.17 4.46
CA ILE A 86 -6.63 -9.56 5.47
C ILE A 86 -7.85 -10.47 5.47
N GLU A 87 -7.87 -11.46 6.35
CA GLU A 87 -9.10 -12.16 6.69
C GLU A 87 -10.08 -11.05 7.12
N ASN A 88 -11.08 -10.79 6.27
CA ASN A 88 -12.22 -9.99 6.66
C ASN A 88 -13.02 -10.90 7.58
N ASP A 89 -12.59 -10.97 8.83
CA ASP A 89 -13.21 -11.73 9.90
C ASP A 89 -14.42 -10.92 10.40
N ASP A 90 -15.40 -10.70 9.53
CA ASP A 90 -16.66 -10.01 9.87
C ASP A 90 -17.79 -10.52 8.95
N ASP A 91 -18.48 -11.57 9.39
CA ASP A 91 -19.69 -12.15 8.77
C ASP A 91 -20.93 -11.19 8.76
N ASP A 92 -20.73 -9.86 8.88
CA ASP A 92 -21.79 -8.83 8.76
C ASP A 92 -21.33 -7.48 8.12
N ASP A 93 -20.09 -7.34 7.61
CA ASP A 93 -19.52 -6.04 7.16
C ASP A 93 -19.76 -5.69 5.66
N GLU A 94 -20.26 -6.61 4.83
CA GLU A 94 -20.38 -6.37 3.38
C GLU A 94 -21.27 -5.16 3.06
N GLY A 95 -22.31 -4.93 3.86
CA GLY A 95 -23.19 -3.76 3.75
C GLY A 95 -22.49 -2.44 4.09
N ILE A 96 -21.62 -2.43 5.09
CA ILE A 96 -20.91 -1.23 5.56
C ILE A 96 -19.84 -0.81 4.56
N GLY A 97 -19.05 -1.77 4.04
CA GLY A 97 -18.07 -1.50 2.99
C GLY A 97 -18.72 -0.94 1.72
N ILE A 98 -19.86 -1.52 1.31
CA ILE A 98 -20.64 -1.02 0.17
C ILE A 98 -21.18 0.39 0.44
N ALA A 99 -21.70 0.66 1.64
CA ALA A 99 -22.23 1.97 2.01
C ALA A 99 -21.13 3.05 1.99
N LYS A 100 -19.96 2.77 2.59
CA LYS A 100 -18.79 3.67 2.56
C LYS A 100 -18.34 3.95 1.13
N ARG A 101 -18.22 2.90 0.30
CA ARG A 101 -17.87 3.06 -1.13
C ARG A 101 -18.86 3.97 -1.85
N ASN A 102 -20.15 3.71 -1.67
CA ASN A 102 -21.19 4.47 -2.35
C ASN A 102 -21.16 5.95 -1.90
N TYR A 103 -20.95 6.22 -0.61
CA TYR A 103 -20.78 7.58 -0.09
C TYR A 103 -19.53 8.28 -0.67
N LEU A 104 -18.38 7.62 -0.67
CA LEU A 104 -17.17 8.20 -1.28
C LEU A 104 -17.37 8.47 -2.78
N ALA A 105 -18.08 7.60 -3.48
CA ALA A 105 -18.38 7.78 -4.90
C ALA A 105 -19.28 9.00 -5.16
N THR A 106 -20.17 9.41 -4.24
CA THR A 106 -20.95 10.65 -4.41
C THR A 106 -20.09 11.90 -4.28
N ILE A 107 -19.07 11.85 -3.41
CA ILE A 107 -18.11 12.95 -3.23
C ILE A 107 -17.15 13.05 -4.42
N LEU A 108 -16.60 11.92 -4.87
CA LEU A 108 -15.57 11.87 -5.90
C LEU A 108 -16.12 12.01 -7.32
N PHE A 109 -17.37 11.60 -7.56
CA PHE A 109 -18.02 11.68 -8.87
C PHE A 109 -19.37 12.43 -8.77
N PRO A 110 -19.35 13.73 -8.46
CA PRO A 110 -20.57 14.52 -8.37
C PRO A 110 -21.27 14.55 -9.73
N ARG A 111 -22.60 14.37 -9.74
CA ARG A 111 -23.40 14.56 -10.95
C ARG A 111 -23.36 16.04 -11.32
N ARG A 112 -22.70 16.37 -12.43
CA ARG A 112 -22.86 17.65 -13.12
C ARG A 112 -24.26 17.75 -13.72
#